data_AF-X6NV08-F1
#
_entry.id   AF-X6NV08-F1
#
_cell.length_a   1.000
_cell.length_b   1.000
_cell.length_c   1.000
_cell.angle_alpha   90.00
_cell.angle_beta   90.00
_cell.angle_gamma   90.00
#
_symmetry.space_group_name_H-M   'P 1'
#
loop_
_entity.id
_entity.type
_entity.pdbx_description
1 polymer ?
#
loop_
_entity_poly.entity_id
_entity_poly.type
_entity_poly.pdbx_seq_one_letter_code
_entity_poly.pdbx_strand_id
1 'polypeptide(L)'
;MVDKDSNKDSNRITLLLFITYFYGNISVFDLNTFQRIGYDYLPVKEISYHCFVSNSETGQGQGMTKTNKKIHEMLLFCEKKGLSIECDEDNNTFQFRQLPLCNNTAPFKYYAYVCINDLILFFGGYVYKYLI
;
A
#
# COMPACT_ATOMS: atom_id res chain seq x y z
N MET A 1 -49.03 6.96 -8.51
CA MET A 1 -48.15 5.79 -8.35
C MET A 1 -46.77 6.22 -8.81
N VAL A 2 -45.87 6.49 -7.87
CA VAL A 2 -44.48 6.85 -8.15
C VAL A 2 -43.67 5.64 -7.73
N ASP A 3 -43.19 4.86 -8.70
CA ASP A 3 -42.12 3.90 -8.44
C ASP A 3 -40.83 4.71 -8.28
N LYS A 4 -40.48 4.96 -7.01
CA LYS A 4 -39.10 5.26 -6.64
C LYS A 4 -38.35 3.94 -6.71
N ASP A 5 -37.71 3.69 -7.84
CA ASP A 5 -36.60 2.73 -7.91
C ASP A 5 -35.56 3.16 -6.88
N SER A 6 -35.61 2.43 -5.77
CA SER A 6 -34.83 2.63 -4.59
C SER A 6 -33.57 1.80 -4.72
N ASN A 7 -32.45 2.47 -4.51
CA ASN A 7 -31.18 1.91 -4.10
C ASN A 7 -30.39 1.11 -5.14
N LYS A 8 -29.63 1.84 -5.97
CA LYS A 8 -28.41 1.31 -6.58
C LYS A 8 -27.19 2.03 -6.00
N ASP A 9 -26.99 1.94 -4.69
CA ASP A 9 -25.64 2.09 -4.13
C ASP A 9 -24.86 0.82 -4.46
N SER A 10 -24.47 0.73 -5.74
CA SER A 10 -23.46 -0.21 -6.19
C SER A 10 -22.21 0.09 -5.39
N ASN A 11 -21.75 -0.86 -4.57
CA ASN A 11 -20.38 -0.90 -4.06
C ASN A 11 -19.43 -0.63 -5.24
N ARG A 12 -18.96 0.62 -5.37
CA ARG A 12 -18.01 0.98 -6.42
C ARG A 12 -16.66 0.46 -5.95
N ILE A 13 -16.13 -0.53 -6.67
CA ILE A 13 -14.76 -0.99 -6.48
C ILE A 13 -13.85 0.12 -7.01
N THR A 14 -13.23 0.87 -6.11
CA THR A 14 -12.20 1.84 -6.49
C THR A 14 -10.89 1.08 -6.73
N LEU A 15 -10.30 1.24 -7.92
CA LEU A 15 -8.99 0.68 -8.26
C LEU A 15 -7.95 1.78 -8.15
N LEU A 16 -6.97 1.60 -7.26
CA LEU A 16 -5.93 2.59 -7.00
C LEU A 16 -4.59 2.18 -7.59
N LEU A 17 -3.89 3.14 -8.19
CA LEU A 17 -2.52 2.99 -8.67
C LEU A 17 -1.57 3.80 -7.79
N PHE A 18 -0.69 3.11 -7.09
CA PHE A 18 0.38 3.69 -6.29
C PHE A 18 1.67 3.73 -7.11
N ILE A 19 2.26 4.92 -7.24
CA ILE A 19 3.51 5.14 -7.98
C ILE A 19 4.50 5.82 -7.05
N THR A 20 5.67 5.22 -6.84
CA THR A 20 6.79 5.87 -6.15
C THR A 20 7.82 6.39 -7.12
N TYR A 21 8.54 7.42 -6.69
CA TYR A 21 9.68 7.97 -7.41
C TYR A 21 10.96 7.75 -6.61
N PHE A 22 12.09 7.83 -7.30
CA PHE A 22 13.40 7.51 -6.72
C PHE A 22 13.68 8.29 -5.41
N TYR A 23 13.33 9.57 -5.35
CA TYR A 23 13.59 10.45 -4.20
C TYR A 23 12.47 10.44 -3.14
N GLY A 24 11.84 9.29 -2.93
CA GLY A 24 10.89 9.10 -1.83
C GLY A 24 9.48 9.64 -2.09
N ASN A 25 9.20 10.22 -3.24
CA ASN A 25 7.85 10.72 -3.54
C ASN A 25 6.89 9.55 -3.82
N ILE A 26 5.62 9.75 -3.50
CA ILE A 26 4.52 8.86 -3.87
C ILE A 26 3.38 9.66 -4.52
N SER A 27 2.72 9.07 -5.50
CA SER A 27 1.47 9.54 -6.07
C SER A 27 0.47 8.40 -6.13
N VAL A 28 -0.79 8.70 -5.82
CA VAL A 28 -1.90 7.75 -5.92
C VAL A 28 -2.94 8.29 -6.89
N PHE A 29 -3.36 7.42 -7.81
CA PHE A 29 -4.37 7.72 -8.82
C PHE A 29 -5.56 6.78 -8.66
N ASP A 30 -6.76 7.31 -8.83
CA ASP A 30 -7.94 6.49 -9.08
C ASP A 30 -7.95 6.12 -10.57
N LEU A 31 -7.87 4.82 -10.86
CA LEU A 31 -7.86 4.30 -12.22
C LEU A 31 -9.24 4.34 -12.88
N ASN A 32 -10.32 4.48 -12.12
CA ASN A 32 -11.66 4.64 -12.70
C ASN A 32 -11.86 6.04 -13.27
N THR A 33 -11.34 7.07 -12.58
CA THR A 33 -11.49 8.48 -12.98
C THR A 33 -10.27 9.04 -13.68
N PHE A 34 -9.13 8.33 -13.63
CA PHE A 34 -7.81 8.80 -14.08
C PHE A 34 -7.37 10.10 -13.40
N GLN A 35 -7.86 10.35 -12.18
CA GLN A 35 -7.53 11.54 -11.40
C GLN A 35 -6.53 11.19 -10.29
N ARG A 36 -5.65 12.15 -9.96
CA ARG A 36 -4.71 12.02 -8.84
C ARG A 36 -5.47 12.26 -7.54
N ILE A 37 -5.49 11.26 -6.67
CA ILE A 37 -6.02 11.35 -5.30
C ILE A 37 -5.06 12.17 -4.44
N GLY A 38 -3.78 11.84 -4.49
CA GLY A 38 -2.81 12.49 -3.61
C GLY A 38 -1.36 12.35 -4.05
N TYR A 39 -0.53 13.15 -3.40
CA TYR A 39 0.92 13.18 -3.56
C TYR A 39 1.56 13.47 -2.19
N ASP A 40 2.61 12.75 -1.85
CA ASP A 40 3.36 12.99 -0.61
C ASP A 40 4.81 12.48 -0.69
N TYR A 41 5.56 12.65 0.39
CA TYR A 41 6.91 12.15 0.59
C TYR A 41 6.90 11.02 1.61
N LEU A 42 7.37 9.84 1.19
CA LEU A 42 7.59 8.71 2.06
C LEU A 42 8.79 8.97 2.98
N PRO A 43 8.78 8.45 4.21
CA PRO A 43 9.91 8.54 5.16
C PRO A 43 11.08 7.61 4.76
N VAL A 44 11.43 7.59 3.47
CA VAL A 44 12.45 6.76 2.86
C VAL A 44 13.33 7.63 1.98
N LYS A 45 14.65 7.50 2.12
CA LYS A 45 15.62 8.35 1.44
C LYS A 45 15.66 8.09 -0.08
N GLU A 46 15.68 6.80 -0.45
CA GLU A 46 15.73 6.34 -1.83
C GLU A 46 14.80 5.13 -1.99
N ILE A 47 13.97 5.16 -3.03
CA ILE A 47 13.05 4.07 -3.35
C ILE A 47 13.47 3.44 -4.67
N SER A 48 13.90 2.20 -4.61
CA SER A 48 14.26 1.40 -5.78
C SER A 48 14.01 -0.07 -5.47
N TYR A 49 13.62 -0.85 -6.48
CA TYR A 49 13.40 -2.30 -6.35
C TYR A 49 12.47 -2.66 -5.17
N HIS A 50 11.45 -1.83 -4.98
CA HIS A 50 10.50 -1.99 -3.90
C HIS A 50 9.38 -2.95 -4.29
N CYS A 51 8.70 -3.47 -3.27
CA CYS A 51 7.54 -4.31 -3.37
C CYS A 51 6.34 -3.57 -2.77
N PHE A 52 5.22 -3.56 -3.49
CA PHE A 52 3.93 -3.15 -2.97
C PHE A 52 3.06 -4.38 -2.72
N VAL A 53 2.50 -4.49 -1.52
CA VAL A 53 1.54 -5.53 -1.17
C VAL A 53 0.29 -4.85 -0.65
N SER A 54 -0.86 -5.13 -1.27
CA SER A 54 -2.14 -4.67 -0.74
C SER A 54 -2.43 -5.41 0.56
N ASN A 55 -2.63 -4.66 1.65
CA ASN A 55 -3.14 -5.22 2.89
C ASN A 55 -4.66 -5.01 2.93
N SER A 56 -5.38 -5.86 2.19
CA SER A 56 -6.84 -5.82 2.18
C SER A 56 -7.40 -6.74 3.26
N GLU A 57 -7.24 -6.36 4.54
CA GLU A 57 -8.20 -6.79 5.56
C GLU A 57 -9.52 -6.02 5.36
N THR A 58 -10.23 -6.32 4.27
CA THR A 58 -11.63 -5.90 4.12
C THR A 58 -12.48 -7.15 4.02
N GLY A 59 -12.74 -7.76 5.19
CA GLY A 59 -13.64 -8.90 5.27
C GLY A 59 -14.03 -9.32 6.69
N GLN A 60 -13.11 -9.86 7.48
CA GLN A 60 -13.49 -10.52 8.73
C GLN A 60 -12.36 -10.51 9.77
N GLY A 61 -12.57 -9.73 10.86
CA GLY A 61 -12.03 -10.09 12.16
C GLY A 61 -11.05 -9.12 12.81
N GLN A 62 -11.54 -7.97 13.30
CA GLN A 62 -11.43 -7.57 14.72
C GLN A 62 -12.10 -6.20 14.90
N GLY A 63 -12.89 -6.06 15.97
CA GLY A 63 -13.80 -4.94 16.15
C GLY A 63 -13.09 -3.63 16.48
N MET A 64 -13.36 -2.58 15.69
CA MET A 64 -13.54 -1.21 16.17
C MET A 64 -14.06 -0.33 15.01
N THR A 65 -15.24 0.28 15.20
CA THR A 65 -15.84 1.39 14.44
C THR A 65 -15.98 1.26 12.91
N LYS A 66 -17.18 0.85 12.47
CA LYS A 66 -17.72 1.12 11.13
C LYS A 66 -17.79 2.63 10.89
N THR A 67 -16.74 3.22 10.34
CA THR A 67 -16.91 4.45 9.55
C THR A 67 -16.89 3.99 8.10
N ASN A 68 -17.82 4.45 7.27
CA ASN A 68 -17.90 4.12 5.84
C ASN A 68 -16.71 4.70 5.03
N LYS A 69 -15.57 4.93 5.67
CA LYS A 69 -14.38 5.51 5.06
C LYS A 69 -13.70 4.47 4.19
N LYS A 70 -13.42 4.84 2.95
CA LYS A 70 -12.61 4.03 2.04
C LYS A 70 -11.13 4.23 2.35
N ILE A 71 -10.67 3.52 3.38
CA ILE A 71 -9.26 3.46 3.73
C ILE A 71 -8.64 2.27 3.00
N HIS A 72 -7.63 2.55 2.18
CA HIS A 72 -6.84 1.53 1.50
C HIS A 72 -5.47 1.45 2.16
N GLU A 73 -5.04 0.25 2.55
CA GLU A 73 -3.71 0.03 3.09
C GLU A 73 -2.82 -0.70 2.07
N MET A 74 -1.63 -0.13 1.86
CA MET A 74 -0.58 -0.71 1.02
C MET A 74 0.70 -0.84 1.85
N LEU A 75 1.28 -2.02 1.88
CA LEU A 75 2.59 -2.26 2.46
C LEU A 75 3.65 -2.06 1.40
N LEU A 76 4.65 -1.24 1.71
CA LEU A 76 5.83 -0.99 0.90
C LEU A 76 7.03 -1.63 1.59
N PHE A 77 7.69 -2.55 0.90
CA PHE A 77 8.97 -3.10 1.32
C PHE A 77 10.07 -2.62 0.38
N CYS A 78 11.14 -2.08 0.93
CA CYS A 78 12.29 -1.56 0.18
C CYS A 78 13.56 -1.72 1.02
N GLU A 79 14.53 -2.49 0.53
CA GLU A 79 15.73 -2.86 1.30
C GLU A 79 15.40 -3.44 2.70
N LYS A 80 15.82 -2.76 3.77
CA LYS A 80 15.54 -3.11 5.18
C LYS A 80 14.40 -2.30 5.78
N LYS A 81 13.57 -1.67 4.96
CA LYS A 81 12.45 -0.84 5.39
C LYS A 81 11.13 -1.48 4.96
N GLY A 82 10.22 -1.56 5.90
CA GLY A 82 8.81 -1.89 5.68
C GLY A 82 8.00 -0.67 6.11
N LEU A 83 7.01 -0.32 5.32
CA LEU A 83 6.15 0.83 5.57
C LEU A 83 4.72 0.45 5.25
N SER A 84 3.79 0.66 6.19
CA SER A 84 2.37 0.68 5.91
C SER A 84 1.98 2.09 5.46
N ILE A 85 1.22 2.15 4.37
CA ILE A 85 0.71 3.37 3.75
C ILE A 85 -0.81 3.25 3.77
N GLU A 86 -1.45 4.03 4.65
CA GLU A 86 -2.90 4.17 4.66
C GLU A 86 -3.28 5.38 3.79
N CYS A 87 -4.21 5.17 2.85
CA CYS A 87 -4.76 6.20 1.97
C CYS A 87 -6.26 6.35 2.26
N ASP A 88 -6.67 7.52 2.75
CA ASP A 88 -8.07 7.88 2.93
C ASP A 88 -8.58 8.54 1.63
N GLU A 89 -9.31 7.79 0.81
CA GLU A 89 -9.84 8.24 -0.49
C GLU A 89 -10.77 9.45 -0.35
N ASP A 90 -11.53 9.54 0.75
CA ASP A 90 -12.51 10.61 0.96
C ASP A 90 -11.83 11.93 1.36
N ASN A 91 -10.73 11.85 2.12
CA ASN A 91 -10.01 13.02 2.62
C ASN A 91 -8.76 13.37 1.81
N ASN A 92 -8.37 12.52 0.84
CA ASN A 92 -7.13 12.65 0.07
C ASN A 92 -5.88 12.76 0.97
N THR A 93 -5.86 12.02 2.08
CA THR A 93 -4.75 12.05 3.05
C THR A 93 -3.99 10.73 3.11
N PHE A 94 -2.71 10.82 3.43
CA PHE A 94 -1.83 9.67 3.67
C PHE A 94 -1.42 9.59 5.14
N GLN A 95 -1.32 8.37 5.64
CA GLN A 95 -0.59 8.09 6.88
C GLN A 95 0.46 7.02 6.63
N PHE A 96 1.64 7.23 7.24
CA PHE A 96 2.78 6.34 7.07
C PHE A 96 3.17 5.75 8.42
N ARG A 97 3.24 4.43 8.49
CA ARG A 97 3.68 3.71 9.70
C ARG A 97 4.83 2.78 9.35
N GLN A 98 5.96 2.95 10.03
CA GLN A 98 7.09 2.05 9.85
C GLN A 98 6.74 0.68 10.42
N LEU A 99 6.94 -0.37 9.63
CA LEU A 99 6.73 -1.74 10.06
C LEU A 99 7.99 -2.29 10.74
N PRO A 100 7.86 -3.02 11.85
CA PRO A 100 8.99 -3.74 12.42
C PRO A 100 9.43 -4.83 11.45
N LEU A 101 10.71 -4.84 11.08
CA LEU A 101 11.32 -5.89 10.26
C LEU A 101 12.34 -6.67 11.09
N CYS A 102 12.51 -7.95 10.77
CA CYS A 102 13.53 -8.78 11.42
C CYS A 102 14.93 -8.24 11.11
N ASN A 103 15.72 -7.93 12.15
CA ASN A 103 17.09 -7.40 12.01
C ASN A 103 18.04 -8.28 11.17
N ASN A 104 17.72 -9.56 10.99
CA ASN A 104 18.53 -10.52 10.24
C ASN A 104 18.29 -10.50 8.72
N THR A 105 17.35 -9.70 8.20
CA THR A 105 17.22 -9.54 6.76
C THR A 105 18.41 -8.71 6.26
N ALA A 106 19.31 -9.35 5.51
CA ALA A 106 20.29 -8.62 4.73
C ALA A 106 19.57 -7.56 3.87
N PRO A 107 20.20 -6.43 3.49
CA PRO A 107 19.59 -5.44 2.61
C PRO A 107 19.52 -6.05 1.21
N PHE A 108 18.59 -6.96 1.00
CA PHE A 108 18.34 -7.55 -0.30
C PHE A 108 17.72 -6.46 -1.18
N LYS A 109 18.30 -6.26 -2.36
CA LYS A 109 17.65 -5.55 -3.46
C LYS A 109 17.20 -6.58 -4.50
N TYR A 110 16.29 -6.20 -5.40
CA TYR A 110 15.87 -7.04 -6.54
C TYR A 110 15.27 -8.40 -6.14
N TYR A 111 14.65 -8.50 -4.96
CA TYR A 111 13.94 -9.71 -4.59
C TYR A 111 12.62 -9.78 -5.36
N ALA A 112 12.19 -11.00 -5.69
CA ALA A 112 10.81 -11.27 -6.06
C ALA A 112 9.99 -11.44 -4.78
N TYR A 113 8.69 -11.18 -4.86
CA TYR A 113 7.77 -11.44 -3.76
C TYR A 113 6.52 -12.16 -4.26
N VAL A 114 5.93 -12.96 -3.38
CA VAL A 114 4.62 -13.57 -3.57
C VAL A 114 3.82 -13.38 -2.29
N CYS A 115 2.57 -12.95 -2.43
CA CYS A 115 1.61 -12.91 -1.33
C CYS A 115 0.74 -14.17 -1.38
N ILE A 116 0.71 -14.95 -0.30
CA ILE A 116 -0.12 -16.16 -0.17
C ILE A 116 -0.91 -16.03 1.14
N ASN A 117 -2.23 -15.88 1.03
CA ASN A 117 -3.09 -15.47 2.16
C ASN A 117 -2.52 -14.19 2.79
N ASP A 118 -2.24 -14.20 4.09
CA ASP A 118 -1.66 -13.06 4.82
C ASP A 118 -0.13 -13.15 4.94
N LEU A 119 0.51 -14.07 4.21
CA LEU A 119 1.96 -14.28 4.23
C LEU A 119 2.63 -13.67 3.01
N ILE A 120 3.64 -12.83 3.26
CA ILE A 120 4.49 -12.26 2.22
C ILE A 120 5.80 -13.03 2.20
N LEU A 121 6.05 -13.73 1.10
CA LEU A 121 7.25 -14.52 0.89
C LEU A 121 8.19 -13.79 -0.07
N PHE A 122 9.43 -13.58 0.35
CA PHE A 122 10.48 -12.95 -0.45
C PHE A 122 11.44 -14.02 -0.99
N PHE A 123 11.78 -13.95 -2.28
CA PHE A 123 12.64 -14.93 -2.94
C PHE A 123 13.80 -14.25 -3.68
N GLY A 124 14.98 -14.86 -3.56
CA GLY A 124 16.19 -14.39 -4.23
C GLY A 124 16.67 -13.04 -3.70
N GLY A 125 17.02 -12.15 -4.62
CA GLY A 125 17.60 -10.84 -4.32
C GLY A 125 19.12 -10.85 -4.24
N TYR A 126 19.69 -9.66 -4.38
CA TYR A 126 21.13 -9.43 -4.33
C TYR A 126 21.49 -8.74 -3.01
N VAL A 127 22.44 -9.34 -2.28
CA VAL A 127 23.04 -8.71 -1.10
C VAL A 127 24.25 -7.91 -1.56
N TYR A 128 24.20 -6.59 -1.38
CA TYR A 128 25.43 -5.81 -1.36
C TYR A 128 26.16 -6.12 -0.05
N LYS A 129 27.04 -7.11 -0.09
CA LYS A 129 28.08 -7.23 0.94
C LYS A 129 29.06 -6.09 0.68
N TYR A 130 28.96 -5.01 1.44
CA TYR A 130 30.17 -4.24 1.71
C TYR A 130 31.06 -5.19 2.51
N LEU A 131 32.09 -5.72 1.85
CA LEU A 131 33.28 -6.21 2.55
C LEU A 131 33.81 -4.97 3.28
N ILE A 132 33.59 -4.92 4.60
CA ILE A 132 34.39 -4.11 5.51
C ILE A 132 35.57 -4.99 5.90
#